data_AF-A0A4D4JSF5-F1
#
_entry.id   AF-A0A4D4JSF5-F1
#
_cell.length_a   1.000
_cell.length_b   1.000
_cell.length_c   1.000
_cell.angle_alpha   90.00
_cell.angle_beta   90.00
_cell.angle_gamma   90.00
#
_symmetry.space_group_name_H-M   'P 1'
#
loop_
_entity.id
_entity.type
_entity.pdbx_description
1 polymer ?
#
loop_
_entity_poly.entity_id
_entity_poly.type
_entity_poly.pdbx_seq_one_letter_code
_entity_poly.pdbx_strand_id
1 'polypeptide(L)'
;MNRLASILPSAQVLVSVDATSKKRAFEEAGLLFESQHGLSRALITDSLFARERLGSTGLGHGVAIPHGRIKGLKAPMAAVFQLLNPIGFDAPDELPVGLLIFLLVPEAATQKHLEILSEIAELLSDSALREKLKACTDAAELHGMIAGWQSTQAA
;
A
#
# COMPACT_ATOMS: atom_id res chain seq x y z
N MET A 1 -1.27 -15.08 11.68
CA MET A 1 -1.79 -14.02 10.79
C MET A 1 -0.97 -12.78 11.07
N ASN A 2 -0.38 -12.18 10.04
CA ASN A 2 0.54 -11.03 10.18
C ASN A 2 -0.23 -9.72 10.45
N ARG A 3 0.45 -8.61 10.77
CA ARG A 3 -0.23 -7.34 11.13
C ARG A 3 -0.95 -6.73 9.95
N LEU A 4 -0.37 -6.80 8.74
CA LEU A 4 -1.01 -6.27 7.53
C LEU A 4 -2.35 -6.98 7.25
N ALA A 5 -2.39 -8.30 7.38
CA ALA A 5 -3.59 -9.11 7.19
C ALA A 5 -4.75 -8.67 8.10
N SER A 6 -4.46 -8.18 9.31
CA SER A 6 -5.48 -7.71 10.25
C SER A 6 -6.18 -6.42 9.84
N ILE A 7 -5.60 -5.67 8.89
CA ILE A 7 -6.11 -4.37 8.41
C ILE A 7 -6.34 -4.35 6.89
N LEU A 8 -6.17 -5.48 6.22
CA LEU A 8 -6.33 -5.64 4.76
C LEU A 8 -7.46 -6.64 4.43
N PRO A 9 -8.73 -6.20 4.44
CA PRO A 9 -9.83 -6.89 3.79
C PRO A 9 -9.54 -7.24 2.32
N SER A 10 -10.05 -8.39 1.85
CA SER A 10 -9.93 -8.81 0.45
C SER A 10 -10.54 -7.80 -0.54
N ALA A 11 -11.60 -7.11 -0.14
CA ALA A 11 -12.23 -6.05 -0.92
C ALA A 11 -11.33 -4.82 -1.17
N GLN A 12 -10.19 -4.71 -0.48
CA GLN A 12 -9.21 -3.63 -0.66
C GLN A 12 -7.95 -4.10 -1.40
N VAL A 13 -7.98 -5.31 -1.97
CA VAL A 13 -6.94 -5.82 -2.87
C VAL A 13 -7.50 -5.76 -4.28
N LEU A 14 -6.93 -4.87 -5.11
CA LEU A 14 -7.33 -4.68 -6.49
C LEU A 14 -6.17 -5.02 -7.42
N VAL A 15 -6.48 -5.70 -8.51
CA VAL A 15 -5.54 -6.08 -9.58
C VAL A 15 -5.94 -5.39 -10.88
N SER A 16 -4.96 -5.19 -11.77
CA SER A 16 -5.17 -4.49 -13.05
C SER A 16 -5.79 -3.10 -12.91
N VAL A 17 -5.41 -2.34 -11.88
CA VAL A 17 -5.92 -0.98 -11.66
C VAL A 17 -5.37 -0.06 -12.75
N ASP A 18 -6.25 0.57 -13.53
CA ASP A 18 -5.88 1.51 -14.60
C ASP A 18 -5.61 2.91 -14.02
N ALA A 19 -4.40 3.10 -13.49
CA ALA A 19 -3.90 4.40 -13.05
C ALA A 19 -2.67 4.80 -13.86
N THR A 20 -2.76 5.92 -14.58
CA THR A 20 -1.70 6.37 -15.51
C THR A 20 -0.65 7.29 -14.89
N SER A 21 -0.77 7.60 -13.60
CA SER A 21 0.19 8.44 -12.87
C SER A 21 0.08 8.24 -11.37
N LYS A 22 1.10 8.72 -10.63
CA LYS A 22 1.12 8.74 -9.15
C LYS A 22 -0.13 9.42 -8.59
N LYS A 23 -0.55 10.52 -9.21
CA LYS A 23 -1.77 11.25 -8.85
C LYS A 23 -3.02 10.40 -8.99
N ARG A 24 -3.18 9.75 -10.14
CA ARG A 24 -4.33 8.88 -10.37
C ARG A 24 -4.36 7.71 -9.38
N ALA A 25 -3.22 7.07 -9.11
CA ALA A 25 -3.17 5.99 -8.12
C ALA A 25 -3.62 6.43 -6.72
N PHE A 26 -3.26 7.66 -6.30
CA PHE A 26 -3.67 8.19 -4.99
C PHE A 26 -5.14 8.66 -4.96
N GLU A 27 -5.67 9.15 -6.09
CA GLU A 27 -7.09 9.44 -6.25
C GLU A 27 -7.93 8.16 -6.19
N GLU A 28 -7.51 7.08 -6.87
CA GLU A 28 -8.17 5.77 -6.82
C GLU A 28 -8.16 5.15 -5.42
N ALA A 29 -7.06 5.29 -4.68
CA ALA A 29 -7.01 4.88 -3.27
C ALA A 29 -8.01 5.69 -2.42
N GLY A 30 -8.10 7.00 -2.65
CA GLY A 30 -9.09 7.87 -2.02
C GLY A 30 -10.54 7.42 -2.31
N LEU A 31 -10.83 7.08 -3.58
CA LEU A 31 -12.14 6.56 -4.01
C LEU A 31 -12.48 5.24 -3.31
N LEU A 32 -11.52 4.31 -3.23
CA LEU A 32 -11.71 3.03 -2.56
C LEU A 32 -12.12 3.23 -1.10
N PHE A 33 -11.31 3.98 -0.34
CA PHE A 33 -11.56 4.18 1.08
C PHE A 33 -12.83 5.03 1.35
N GLU A 34 -13.18 5.95 0.45
CA GLU A 34 -14.46 6.65 0.51
C GLU A 34 -15.64 5.70 0.34
N SER A 35 -15.60 4.85 -0.68
CA SER A 35 -16.68 3.90 -0.98
C SER A 35 -16.90 2.87 0.12
N GLN A 36 -15.83 2.40 0.76
CA GLN A 36 -15.91 1.33 1.77
C GLN A 36 -16.08 1.84 3.20
N HIS A 37 -15.57 3.04 3.51
CA HIS A 37 -15.49 3.53 4.90
C HIS A 37 -16.06 4.93 5.09
N GLY A 38 -16.57 5.58 4.04
CA GLY A 38 -17.14 6.93 4.10
C GLY A 38 -16.10 8.02 4.40
N LEU A 39 -14.81 7.74 4.18
CA LEU A 39 -13.74 8.71 4.38
C LEU A 39 -13.68 9.67 3.19
N SER A 40 -13.41 10.96 3.42
CA SER A 40 -13.29 11.92 2.31
C SER A 40 -12.13 11.55 1.38
N ARG A 41 -12.43 11.32 0.09
CA ARG A 41 -11.40 11.06 -0.93
C ARG A 41 -10.32 12.13 -0.95
N ALA A 42 -10.71 13.40 -0.83
CA ALA A 42 -9.81 14.55 -0.91
C ALA A 42 -8.83 14.54 0.27
N LEU A 43 -9.35 14.31 1.49
CA LEU A 43 -8.53 14.19 2.69
C LEU A 43 -7.47 13.09 2.56
N ILE A 44 -7.84 11.93 2.00
CA ILE A 44 -6.93 10.79 1.81
C ILE A 44 -5.87 11.12 0.77
N THR A 45 -6.28 11.56 -0.42
CA THR A 45 -5.37 11.90 -1.51
C THR A 45 -4.39 13.01 -1.07
N ASP A 46 -4.88 14.06 -0.40
CA ASP A 46 -4.04 15.13 0.13
C ASP A 46 -3.06 14.65 1.19
N SER A 47 -3.49 13.76 2.09
CA SER A 47 -2.61 13.18 3.11
C SER A 47 -1.50 12.33 2.49
N LEU A 48 -1.82 11.50 1.49
CA LEU A 48 -0.83 10.67 0.79
C LEU A 48 0.18 11.57 0.07
N PHE A 49 -0.30 12.60 -0.64
CA PHE A 49 0.57 13.56 -1.32
C PHE A 49 1.42 14.41 -0.38
N ALA A 50 0.88 14.81 0.77
CA ALA A 50 1.63 15.55 1.77
C ALA A 50 2.84 14.73 2.25
N ARG A 51 2.66 13.42 2.48
CA ARG A 51 3.77 12.53 2.83
C ARG A 51 4.73 12.33 1.66
N GLU A 52 4.23 12.08 0.47
CA GLU A 52 5.03 11.83 -0.74
C GLU A 52 5.95 13.01 -1.08
N ARG A 53 5.51 14.24 -0.83
CA ARG A 53 6.31 15.47 -1.04
C ARG A 53 7.55 15.56 -0.14
N LEU A 54 7.60 14.84 0.98
CA LEU A 54 8.78 14.78 1.84
C LEU A 54 9.88 13.87 1.27
N GLY A 55 9.54 13.07 0.26
CA GLY A 55 10.40 12.07 -0.35
C GLY A 55 9.57 10.88 -0.79
N SER A 56 9.95 10.32 -1.95
CA SER A 56 9.27 9.18 -2.56
C SER A 56 9.04 8.05 -1.57
N THR A 57 7.85 7.45 -1.63
CA THR A 57 7.53 6.23 -0.87
C THR A 57 7.76 4.95 -1.69
N GLY A 58 8.39 5.08 -2.86
CA GLY A 58 8.93 3.95 -3.62
C GLY A 58 10.11 3.32 -2.88
N LEU A 59 10.15 1.98 -2.83
CA LEU A 59 11.27 1.24 -2.23
C LEU A 59 12.28 0.73 -3.27
N GLY A 60 12.00 0.99 -4.55
CA GLY A 60 12.65 0.34 -5.68
C GLY A 60 11.99 -0.98 -6.04
N HIS A 61 12.56 -1.71 -7.00
CA HIS A 61 12.10 -3.01 -7.50
C HIS A 61 10.63 -3.04 -7.95
N GLY A 62 10.10 -1.89 -8.35
CA GLY A 62 8.73 -1.71 -8.83
C GLY A 62 7.64 -1.74 -7.75
N VAL A 63 8.00 -1.49 -6.49
CA VAL A 63 7.05 -1.46 -5.35
C VAL A 63 7.10 -0.15 -4.57
N ALA A 64 5.97 0.24 -3.97
CA ALA A 64 5.86 1.42 -3.11
C ALA A 64 4.93 1.19 -1.91
N ILE A 65 5.13 1.98 -0.86
CA ILE A 65 4.26 2.01 0.32
C ILE A 65 3.71 3.43 0.55
N PRO A 66 2.77 3.93 -0.27
CA PRO A 66 2.17 5.23 -0.03
C PRO A 66 1.42 5.24 1.30
N HIS A 67 1.73 6.18 2.19
CA HIS A 67 1.15 6.20 3.52
C HIS A 67 0.82 7.61 4.00
N GLY A 68 -0.19 7.72 4.86
CA GLY A 68 -0.74 9.01 5.28
C GLY A 68 -1.38 8.95 6.67
N ARG A 69 -1.44 10.12 7.32
CA ARG A 69 -2.13 10.31 8.61
C ARG A 69 -3.49 10.92 8.36
N ILE A 70 -4.55 10.28 8.83
CA ILE A 70 -5.93 10.71 8.62
C ILE A 70 -6.54 11.17 9.94
N LYS A 71 -6.97 12.43 9.98
CA LYS A 71 -7.68 13.01 11.14
C LYS A 71 -9.02 12.30 11.36
N GLY A 72 -9.29 11.93 12.60
CA GLY A 72 -10.53 11.23 12.98
C GLY A 72 -10.56 9.74 12.64
N LEU A 73 -9.52 9.19 12.00
CA LEU A 73 -9.39 7.76 11.79
C LEU A 73 -9.13 7.05 13.14
N LYS A 74 -9.89 5.98 13.42
CA LYS A 74 -9.83 5.27 14.70
C LYS A 74 -8.86 4.09 14.72
N ALA A 75 -8.62 3.48 13.57
CA ALA A 75 -7.74 2.32 13.42
C ALA A 75 -7.03 2.37 12.05
N PRO A 76 -5.83 1.78 11.91
CA PRO A 76 -5.16 1.69 10.62
C PRO A 76 -5.97 0.96 9.57
N MET A 77 -5.81 1.35 8.31
CA MET A 77 -6.42 0.73 7.14
C MET A 77 -5.36 0.54 6.06
N ALA A 78 -5.42 -0.58 5.34
CA ALA A 78 -4.54 -0.85 4.22
C ALA A 78 -5.31 -1.19 2.95
N ALA A 79 -4.69 -0.93 1.80
CA ALA A 79 -5.16 -1.38 0.48
C ALA A 79 -3.96 -1.80 -0.37
N VAL A 80 -4.20 -2.67 -1.35
CA VAL A 80 -3.17 -3.15 -2.28
C VAL A 80 -3.65 -2.94 -3.69
N PHE A 81 -2.89 -2.19 -4.48
CA PHE A 81 -3.11 -2.04 -5.91
C PHE A 81 -1.98 -2.69 -6.68
N GLN A 82 -2.32 -3.63 -7.54
CA GLN A 82 -1.49 -3.98 -8.69
C GLN A 82 -2.01 -3.21 -9.90
N LEU A 83 -1.17 -2.34 -10.46
CA LEU A 83 -1.50 -1.51 -11.59
C LEU A 83 -1.47 -2.32 -12.89
N LEU A 84 -2.37 -1.97 -13.82
CA LEU A 84 -2.37 -2.52 -15.17
C LEU A 84 -1.06 -2.19 -15.90
N ASN A 85 -0.59 -0.95 -15.75
CA ASN A 85 0.67 -0.48 -16.31
C ASN A 85 1.50 0.17 -15.18
N PRO A 86 2.79 -0.20 -15.00
CA PRO A 86 3.66 0.47 -14.05
C PRO A 86 3.82 1.96 -14.38
N ILE A 87 3.90 2.80 -13.34
CA ILE A 87 3.97 4.26 -13.46
C ILE A 87 5.28 4.80 -12.92
N GLY A 88 5.73 5.95 -13.45
CA GLY A 88 6.81 6.71 -12.84
C GLY A 88 6.47 7.09 -11.40
N PHE A 89 7.37 6.80 -10.46
CA PHE A 89 7.13 6.99 -9.04
C PHE A 89 8.29 7.68 -8.30
N ASP A 90 9.31 8.17 -9.00
CA ASP A 90 10.51 8.74 -8.37
C ASP A 90 11.15 7.77 -7.36
N ALA A 91 11.12 6.47 -7.68
CA ALA A 91 11.71 5.45 -6.81
C ALA A 91 13.25 5.61 -6.76
N PRO A 92 13.92 5.20 -5.67
CA PRO A 92 15.38 5.37 -5.51
C PRO A 92 16.23 4.70 -6.61
N ASP A 93 15.71 3.67 -7.28
CA ASP A 93 16.35 2.95 -8.38
C ASP A 93 15.84 3.39 -9.77
N GLU A 94 15.04 4.45 -9.82
CA GLU A 94 14.42 5.02 -11.03
C GLU A 94 13.47 4.06 -11.78
N LEU A 95 13.15 2.89 -11.21
CA LEU A 95 12.22 1.95 -11.83
C LEU A 95 10.75 2.39 -11.63
N PRO A 96 9.88 2.14 -12.62
CA PRO A 96 8.45 2.40 -12.47
C PRO A 96 7.82 1.41 -11.48
N VAL A 97 6.80 1.87 -10.75
CA VAL A 97 6.10 1.09 -9.72
C VAL A 97 4.81 0.51 -10.29
N GLY A 98 4.63 -0.80 -10.10
CA GLY A 98 3.43 -1.53 -10.50
C GLY A 98 2.63 -2.12 -9.33
N LEU A 99 3.23 -2.22 -8.13
CA LEU A 99 2.57 -2.73 -6.93
C LEU A 99 2.66 -1.70 -5.80
N LEU A 100 1.52 -1.29 -5.26
CA LEU A 100 1.42 -0.31 -4.19
C LEU A 100 0.68 -0.91 -3.01
N ILE A 101 1.25 -0.79 -1.82
CA ILE A 101 0.58 -1.13 -0.56
C ILE A 101 0.31 0.19 0.19
N PHE A 102 -0.94 0.63 0.17
CA PHE A 102 -1.37 1.85 0.85
C PHE A 102 -1.55 1.60 2.34
N LEU A 103 -1.13 2.57 3.17
CA LEU A 103 -1.34 2.53 4.62
C LEU A 103 -1.87 3.87 5.14
N LEU A 104 -3.10 3.88 5.65
CA LEU A 104 -3.68 5.01 6.35
C LEU A 104 -3.65 4.75 7.86
N VAL A 105 -3.18 5.72 8.63
CA VAL A 105 -3.09 5.61 10.10
C VAL A 105 -3.72 6.82 10.80
N PRO A 106 -4.21 6.66 12.04
CA PRO A 106 -4.60 7.78 12.88
C PRO A 106 -3.49 8.83 13.04
N GLU A 107 -3.86 10.10 13.26
CA GLU A 107 -2.92 11.20 13.50
C GLU A 107 -1.97 10.92 14.65
N ALA A 108 -2.47 10.33 15.74
CA ALA A 108 -1.67 9.93 16.88
C ALA A 108 -0.54 8.97 16.43
N ALA A 109 0.71 9.38 16.61
CA ALA A 109 1.85 8.50 16.36
C ALA A 109 1.84 7.37 17.40
N THR A 110 1.68 6.13 16.94
CA THR A 110 1.79 4.95 17.79
C THR A 110 2.92 4.07 17.29
N GLN A 111 3.58 3.37 18.21
CA GLN A 111 4.60 2.37 17.88
C GLN A 111 4.05 1.32 16.89
N LYS A 112 2.78 0.96 17.06
CA LYS A 112 2.06 0.01 16.19
C LYS A 112 2.07 0.43 14.72
N HIS A 113 2.03 1.73 14.40
CA HIS A 113 2.07 2.19 13.01
C HIS A 113 3.43 1.92 12.35
N LEU A 114 4.52 2.15 13.09
CA LEU A 114 5.87 1.88 12.61
C LEU A 114 6.13 0.39 12.45
N GLU A 115 5.59 -0.44 13.35
CA GLU A 115 5.66 -1.90 13.22
C GLU A 115 4.95 -2.40 11.96
N ILE A 116 3.73 -1.92 11.68
CA ILE A 116 3.01 -2.28 10.44
C ILE A 116 3.82 -1.84 9.21
N LEU A 117 4.33 -0.61 9.20
CA LEU A 117 5.11 -0.10 8.08
C LEU A 117 6.39 -0.91 7.85
N SER A 118 7.09 -1.27 8.94
CA SER A 118 8.28 -2.13 8.89
C SER A 118 7.96 -3.51 8.34
N GLU A 119 6.85 -4.11 8.76
CA GLU A 119 6.41 -5.42 8.28
C GLU A 119 6.06 -5.41 6.79
N ILE A 120 5.38 -4.35 6.31
CA ILE A 120 5.12 -4.17 4.88
C ILE A 120 6.44 -4.05 4.10
N ALA A 121 7.40 -3.26 4.59
CA ALA A 121 8.69 -3.08 3.95
C ALA A 121 9.49 -4.39 3.90
N GLU A 122 9.47 -5.18 4.98
CA GLU A 122 10.12 -6.49 5.03
C GLU A 122 9.49 -7.46 4.03
N LEU A 123 8.15 -7.55 4.00
CA LEU A 123 7.41 -8.36 3.02
C LEU A 123 7.80 -8.01 1.59
N LEU A 124 7.90 -6.71 1.28
CA LEU A 124 8.29 -6.22 -0.05
C LEU A 124 9.78 -6.38 -0.35
N SER A 125 10.63 -6.57 0.67
CA SER A 125 12.07 -6.78 0.50
C SER A 125 12.41 -8.20 0.03
N ASP A 126 11.59 -9.20 0.38
CA ASP A 126 11.72 -10.58 -0.10
C ASP A 126 11.57 -10.61 -1.63
N SER A 127 12.66 -10.93 -2.34
CA SER A 127 12.69 -10.93 -3.80
C SER A 127 11.80 -11.99 -4.43
N ALA A 128 11.77 -13.20 -3.87
CA ALA A 128 10.99 -14.30 -4.41
C ALA A 128 9.49 -14.04 -4.23
N LEU A 129 9.10 -13.50 -3.08
CA LEU A 129 7.73 -13.12 -2.83
C LEU A 129 7.32 -11.91 -3.68
N ARG A 130 8.13 -10.86 -3.72
CA ARG A 130 7.83 -9.64 -4.49
C ARG A 130 7.54 -9.94 -5.96
N GLU A 131 8.34 -10.80 -6.59
CA GLU A 131 8.08 -11.17 -7.99
C GLU A 131 6.80 -12.00 -8.15
N LYS A 132 6.44 -12.86 -7.18
CA LYS A 132 5.13 -13.55 -7.18
C LYS A 132 3.96 -12.57 -7.05
N LEU A 133 4.05 -11.61 -6.12
CA LEU A 133 3.02 -10.58 -5.92
C LEU A 133 2.83 -9.72 -7.19
N LYS A 134 3.92 -9.39 -7.88
CA LYS A 134 3.88 -8.62 -9.13
C LYS A 134 3.29 -9.40 -10.31
N ALA A 135 3.45 -10.73 -10.35
CA ALA A 135 2.97 -11.57 -11.44
C ALA A 135 1.54 -12.08 -11.25
N CYS A 136 1.00 -12.02 -10.02
CA CYS A 136 -0.32 -12.55 -9.70
C CYS A 136 -1.44 -11.64 -10.23
N THR A 137 -2.34 -12.17 -11.06
CA THR A 137 -3.44 -11.39 -11.66
C THR A 137 -4.79 -11.64 -11.01
N ASP A 138 -4.83 -12.40 -9.92
CA ASP A 138 -6.03 -12.71 -9.15
C ASP A 138 -5.99 -12.01 -7.78
N ALA A 139 -7.03 -11.23 -7.47
CA ALA A 139 -7.06 -10.45 -6.24
C ALA A 139 -7.14 -11.32 -4.97
N ALA A 140 -7.81 -12.47 -5.04
CA ALA A 140 -7.96 -13.35 -3.88
C ALA A 140 -6.65 -14.12 -3.60
N GLU A 141 -5.94 -14.56 -4.64
CA GLU A 141 -4.61 -15.16 -4.53
C GLU A 141 -3.59 -14.14 -4.00
N LEU A 142 -3.61 -12.91 -4.54
CA LEU A 142 -2.75 -11.82 -4.06
C LEU A 142 -3.00 -11.52 -2.58
N HIS A 143 -4.27 -11.42 -2.17
CA HIS A 143 -4.66 -11.27 -0.77
C HIS A 143 -4.17 -12.44 0.09
N GLY A 144 -4.34 -13.67 -0.38
CA GLY A 144 -3.93 -14.89 0.31
C GLY A 144 -2.41 -14.97 0.53
N MET A 145 -1.61 -14.63 -0.48
CA MET A 145 -0.15 -14.57 -0.36
C MET A 145 0.29 -13.54 0.67
N ILE A 146 -0.30 -12.34 0.65
CA ILE A 146 0.01 -11.29 1.62
C ILE A 146 -0.43 -11.69 3.02
N ALA A 147 -1.61 -12.28 3.18
CA ALA A 147 -2.15 -12.65 4.48
C ALA A 147 -1.43 -13.86 5.11
N GLY A 148 -0.92 -14.77 4.27
CA GLY A 148 -0.18 -15.96 4.65
C GLY A 148 1.31 -15.72 4.91
N TRP A 149 1.85 -14.56 4.50
CA TRP A 149 3.26 -14.25 4.71
C TRP A 149 3.62 -14.16 6.20
N GLN A 150 4.82 -14.63 6.53
CA GLN A 150 5.39 -14.55 7.87
C GLN A 150 6.82 -14.00 7.75
N SER A 151 7.17 -13.09 8.65
CA SER A 151 8.54 -12.57 8.75
C SER A 151 9.50 -13.71 9.05
N THR A 152 10.62 -13.73 8.33
CA THR A 152 11.74 -14.66 8.58
C THR A 152 12.61 -14.20 9.74
N GLN A 153 12.43 -12.97 10.24
CA GLN A 153 13.11 -12.43 11.43
C GLN A 153 12.41 -12.78 12.75
N ALA A 154 11.29 -13.51 12.71
CA ALA A 154 10.66 -14.07 13.89
C ALA A 154 11.24 -15.45 14.23
N ALA A 155 12.46 -15.45 14.78
CA ALA A 155 13.03 -16.52 15.61
C ALA A 155 13.75 -15.89 16.81
#